data_AF-A0A2W4QUT3-F1
#
_entry.id   AF-A0A2W4QUT3-F1
#
_cell.length_a   1.000
_cell.length_b   1.000
_cell.length_c   1.000
_cell.angle_alpha   90.00
_cell.angle_beta   90.00
_cell.angle_gamma   90.00
#
_symmetry.space_group_name_H-M   'P 1'
#
loop_
_entity.id
_entity.type
_entity.pdbx_description
1 polymer ?
#
loop_
_entity_poly.entity_id
_entity_poly.type
_entity_poly.pdbx_seq_one_letter_code
_entity_poly.pdbx_strand_id
1 'polypeptide(L)'
;MGPGDRDLLLITHQFDFSESDHGWSGDFADYPVGDSIKYGLYFGHDPLPPNLGNAKGLKISGTNYNDDLFMFVKKKIDGLKPSTEYDVSFQIKFATNAAKTPPNIDGSPGENVYLKAGAAPMEPVKVAVNGQYRMNIDKGNQLSGGQHMTFVGNVATPFDGYYNVVERNNDSSFSATTNAHGELWLIVGTDSGFEGTTTLYYTSITVLLTIAD
;
A
#
# COMPACT_ATOMS: atom_id res chain seq x y z
N MET A 1 -17.11 39.70 11.96
CA MET A 1 -16.16 38.62 11.64
C MET A 1 -16.91 37.65 10.74
N GLY A 2 -16.77 37.81 9.42
CA GLY A 2 -17.35 36.86 8.47
C GLY A 2 -16.60 35.52 8.58
N PRO A 3 -17.21 34.41 8.12
CA PRO A 3 -16.45 33.18 7.94
C PRO A 3 -15.35 33.52 6.93
N GLY A 4 -14.09 33.48 7.37
CA GLY A 4 -12.98 33.66 6.45
C GLY A 4 -13.09 32.57 5.40
N ASP A 5 -13.09 32.95 4.12
CA ASP A 5 -12.82 32.04 3.02
C ASP A 5 -11.48 31.37 3.33
N ARG A 6 -11.54 30.19 3.96
CA ARG A 6 -10.39 29.32 4.08
C ARG A 6 -10.24 28.72 2.69
N ASP A 7 -9.21 29.13 1.97
CA ASP A 7 -8.78 28.44 0.77
C ASP A 7 -8.48 26.98 1.15
N LEU A 8 -9.44 26.09 0.91
CA LEU A 8 -9.28 24.65 1.00
C LEU A 8 -8.26 24.26 -0.06
N LEU A 9 -7.00 24.12 0.37
CA LEU A 9 -5.96 23.58 -0.50
C LEU A 9 -6.21 22.08 -0.66
N LEU A 10 -6.82 21.71 -1.79
CA LEU A 10 -7.05 20.34 -2.20
C LEU A 10 -5.99 19.93 -3.21
N ILE A 11 -5.15 18.98 -2.83
CA ILE A 11 -4.11 18.42 -3.71
C ILE A 11 -4.50 17.01 -4.08
N THR A 12 -4.58 16.73 -5.37
CA THR A 12 -4.93 15.40 -5.90
C THR A 12 -3.80 14.85 -6.74
N HIS A 13 -3.32 13.65 -6.39
CA HIS A 13 -2.43 12.86 -7.20
C HIS A 13 -3.18 11.64 -7.75
N GLN A 14 -3.12 11.41 -9.06
CA GLN A 14 -3.73 10.25 -9.72
C GLN A 14 -2.65 9.49 -10.50
N PHE A 15 -2.49 8.22 -10.16
CA PHE A 15 -1.53 7.33 -10.81
C PHE A 15 -2.29 6.19 -11.46
N ASP A 16 -2.36 6.19 -12.79
CA ASP A 16 -2.89 5.09 -13.61
C ASP A 16 -1.72 4.26 -14.15
N PHE A 17 -1.64 2.99 -13.76
CA PHE A 17 -0.50 2.14 -14.08
C PHE A 17 -0.64 1.39 -15.41
N SER A 18 -1.59 1.72 -16.27
CA SER A 18 -1.79 1.03 -17.56
C SER A 18 -0.57 1.09 -18.48
N GLU A 19 0.13 2.23 -18.50
CA GLU A 19 1.24 2.51 -19.43
C GLU A 19 2.54 2.97 -18.74
N SER A 20 2.50 3.35 -17.46
CA SER A 20 3.64 3.88 -16.71
C SER A 20 3.62 3.43 -15.26
N ASP A 21 4.79 3.29 -14.62
CA ASP A 21 4.92 3.07 -13.18
C ASP A 21 4.85 4.38 -12.37
N HIS A 22 4.84 5.53 -13.04
CA HIS A 22 4.89 6.88 -12.45
C HIS A 22 6.04 7.07 -11.45
N GLY A 23 7.13 6.32 -11.60
CA GLY A 23 8.27 6.34 -10.67
C GLY A 23 7.95 5.74 -9.29
N TRP A 24 6.91 4.92 -9.17
CA TRP A 24 6.70 4.08 -8.00
C TRP A 24 7.76 2.98 -7.96
N SER A 25 8.22 2.65 -6.77
CA SER A 25 9.15 1.53 -6.52
C SER A 25 8.55 0.58 -5.50
N GLY A 26 8.94 -0.69 -5.54
CA GLY A 26 8.48 -1.71 -4.60
C GLY A 26 9.62 -2.31 -3.80
N ASP A 27 9.32 -2.67 -2.55
CA ASP A 27 10.23 -3.38 -1.66
C ASP A 27 9.44 -4.22 -0.64
N PHE A 28 10.16 -4.91 0.24
CA PHE A 28 9.62 -5.92 1.14
C PHE A 28 10.26 -5.78 2.53
N ALA A 29 9.52 -6.08 3.58
CA ALA A 29 10.02 -6.13 4.95
C ALA A 29 9.38 -7.31 5.71
N ASP A 30 9.82 -7.51 6.96
CA ASP A 30 9.35 -8.53 7.88
C ASP A 30 9.62 -9.98 7.39
N TYR A 31 10.85 -10.22 6.95
CA TYR A 31 11.38 -11.53 6.58
C TYR A 31 12.88 -11.68 6.92
N PRO A 32 13.44 -12.90 7.00
CA PRO A 32 14.84 -13.11 7.32
C PRO A 32 15.81 -12.48 6.32
N VAL A 33 16.91 -11.93 6.85
CA VAL A 33 17.99 -11.39 6.02
C VAL A 33 18.60 -12.53 5.19
N GLY A 34 18.68 -12.32 3.87
CA GLY A 34 19.22 -13.30 2.92
C GLY A 34 18.19 -14.23 2.28
N ASP A 35 16.94 -14.22 2.73
CA ASP A 35 15.91 -15.16 2.27
C ASP A 35 15.05 -14.64 1.10
N SER A 36 15.45 -13.56 0.42
CA SER A 36 14.64 -12.95 -0.66
C SER A 36 14.31 -13.93 -1.81
N ILE A 37 15.24 -14.83 -2.16
CA ILE A 37 15.02 -15.87 -3.19
C ILE A 37 14.00 -16.91 -2.70
N LYS A 38 14.13 -17.34 -1.43
CA LYS A 38 13.21 -18.32 -0.82
C LYS A 38 11.78 -17.77 -0.75
N TYR A 39 11.64 -16.49 -0.41
CA TYR A 39 10.36 -15.79 -0.36
C TYR A 39 9.83 -15.41 -1.75
N GLY A 40 10.57 -15.69 -2.84
CA GLY A 40 10.11 -15.41 -4.20
C GLY A 40 9.75 -13.94 -4.46
N LEU A 41 10.43 -13.01 -3.79
CA LEU A 41 10.07 -11.59 -3.79
C LEU A 41 10.23 -10.98 -5.18
N TYR A 42 9.16 -10.40 -5.70
CA TYR A 42 9.13 -9.82 -7.04
C TYR A 42 8.34 -8.51 -7.07
N PHE A 43 8.91 -7.48 -7.69
CA PHE A 43 8.23 -6.24 -8.05
C PHE A 43 8.54 -5.85 -9.50
N GLY A 44 7.53 -5.39 -10.23
CA GLY A 44 7.71 -4.90 -11.60
C GLY A 44 6.45 -4.23 -12.17
N HIS A 45 6.62 -3.49 -13.27
CA HIS A 45 5.52 -2.94 -14.07
C HIS A 45 5.18 -3.90 -15.22
N ASP A 46 4.29 -4.84 -14.92
CA ASP A 46 4.03 -6.02 -15.75
C ASP A 46 2.64 -5.96 -16.40
N PRO A 47 2.44 -6.68 -17.52
CA PRO A 47 1.10 -6.92 -18.06
C PRO A 47 0.17 -7.52 -17.00
N LEU A 48 -1.06 -7.03 -16.98
CA LEU A 48 -2.11 -7.63 -16.17
C LEU A 48 -2.40 -9.07 -16.64
N PRO A 49 -3.02 -9.90 -15.78
CA PRO A 49 -3.54 -11.20 -16.18
C PRO A 49 -4.40 -11.10 -17.45
N PRO A 50 -4.29 -12.05 -18.41
CA PRO A 50 -4.92 -11.92 -19.73
C PRO A 50 -6.44 -11.67 -19.71
N ASN A 51 -7.13 -12.14 -18.66
CA ASN A 51 -8.56 -11.94 -18.49
C ASN A 51 -8.96 -10.48 -18.16
N LEU A 52 -7.99 -9.61 -17.86
CA LEU A 52 -8.16 -8.19 -17.58
C LEU A 52 -7.73 -7.28 -18.74
N GLY A 53 -7.42 -7.86 -19.91
CA GLY A 53 -6.98 -7.13 -21.10
C GLY A 53 -5.46 -7.01 -21.21
N ASN A 54 -5.01 -6.00 -21.96
CA ASN A 54 -3.58 -5.85 -22.34
C ASN A 54 -2.86 -4.72 -21.58
N ALA A 55 -3.53 -4.06 -20.63
CA ALA A 55 -2.91 -3.01 -19.81
C ALA A 55 -1.87 -3.60 -18.85
N LYS A 56 -1.03 -2.73 -18.28
CA LYS A 56 -0.10 -3.10 -17.21
C LYS A 56 -0.60 -2.67 -15.82
N GLY A 57 0.11 -3.13 -14.80
CA GLY A 57 -0.01 -2.67 -13.42
C GLY A 57 1.28 -2.87 -12.66
N LEU A 58 1.37 -2.33 -11.44
CA LEU A 58 2.48 -2.64 -10.54
C LEU A 58 2.25 -4.02 -9.93
N LYS A 59 2.93 -5.02 -10.48
CA LYS A 59 2.92 -6.38 -9.97
C LYS A 59 3.84 -6.48 -8.76
N ILE A 60 3.30 -6.99 -7.66
CA ILE A 60 4.07 -7.33 -6.47
C ILE A 60 3.70 -8.75 -6.03
N SER A 61 4.71 -9.55 -5.69
CA SER A 61 4.54 -10.96 -5.33
C SER A 61 5.54 -11.40 -4.29
N GLY A 62 5.12 -12.31 -3.41
CA GLY A 62 5.97 -12.93 -2.40
C GLY A 62 5.25 -14.09 -1.72
N THR A 63 6.04 -15.08 -1.29
CA THR A 63 5.60 -16.22 -0.49
C THR A 63 5.92 -15.95 0.97
N ASN A 64 4.87 -15.81 1.78
CA ASN A 64 4.98 -15.62 3.22
C ASN A 64 5.14 -16.97 3.93
N TYR A 65 6.07 -17.03 4.89
CA TYR A 65 6.39 -18.23 5.68
C TYR A 65 6.36 -17.96 7.19
N ASN A 66 5.94 -16.77 7.60
CA ASN A 66 6.10 -16.28 8.97
C ASN A 66 4.97 -15.36 9.44
N ASP A 67 3.82 -15.38 8.77
CA ASP A 67 2.62 -14.59 9.12
C ASP A 67 2.83 -13.08 9.25
N ASP A 68 3.90 -12.55 8.65
CA ASP A 68 4.30 -11.14 8.83
C ASP A 68 4.89 -10.50 7.56
N LEU A 69 5.02 -11.21 6.42
CA LEU A 69 5.63 -10.62 5.23
C LEU A 69 4.90 -9.33 4.81
N PHE A 70 5.65 -8.22 4.82
CA PHE A 70 5.16 -6.93 4.38
C PHE A 70 5.66 -6.62 2.97
N MET A 71 4.75 -6.58 2.00
CA MET A 71 5.05 -6.22 0.61
C MET A 71 4.51 -4.83 0.32
N PHE A 72 5.31 -3.91 -0.21
CA PHE A 72 4.85 -2.53 -0.38
C PHE A 72 5.41 -1.83 -1.62
N VAL A 73 4.65 -0.83 -2.08
CA VAL A 73 5.04 0.13 -3.10
C VAL A 73 5.07 1.54 -2.51
N LYS A 74 6.01 2.36 -2.96
CA LYS A 74 6.24 3.71 -2.45
C LYS A 74 6.51 4.72 -3.56
N LYS A 75 6.15 5.97 -3.29
CA LYS A 75 6.40 7.13 -4.17
C LYS A 75 6.61 8.38 -3.34
N LYS A 76 7.70 9.10 -3.62
CA LYS A 76 7.90 10.46 -3.07
C LYS A 76 7.01 11.48 -3.80
N ILE A 77 6.38 12.37 -3.06
CA ILE A 77 5.75 13.59 -3.54
C ILE A 77 6.41 14.79 -2.83
N ASP A 78 6.48 15.91 -3.54
CA ASP A 78 7.09 17.16 -3.08
C ASP A 78 6.19 18.36 -3.42
N GLY A 79 6.65 19.57 -3.12
CA GLY A 79 5.89 20.80 -3.35
C GLY A 79 4.76 21.05 -2.35
N LEU A 80 4.72 20.30 -1.25
CA LEU A 80 3.80 20.54 -0.14
C LEU A 80 4.35 21.63 0.78
N LYS A 81 3.51 22.14 1.69
CA LYS A 81 4.00 23.07 2.72
C LYS A 81 4.94 22.33 3.68
N PRO A 82 6.15 22.84 3.96
CA PRO A 82 7.07 22.24 4.92
C PRO A 82 6.47 22.11 6.33
N SER A 83 6.85 21.06 7.05
CA SER A 83 6.47 20.82 8.46
C SER A 83 4.98 21.03 8.74
N THR A 84 4.12 20.63 7.80
CA THR A 84 2.68 20.88 7.82
C THR A 84 1.96 19.54 7.85
N GLU A 85 0.93 19.47 8.70
CA GLU A 85 0.06 18.31 8.79
C GLU A 85 -1.00 18.34 7.67
N TYR A 86 -1.19 17.19 7.04
CA TYR A 86 -2.19 16.97 6.02
C TYR A 86 -3.08 15.79 6.41
N ASP A 87 -4.37 15.94 6.16
CA ASP A 87 -5.30 14.82 6.09
C ASP A 87 -5.15 14.14 4.72
N VAL A 88 -4.91 12.82 4.74
CA VAL A 88 -4.61 12.03 3.56
C VAL A 88 -5.68 10.96 3.35
N SER A 89 -6.21 10.90 2.12
CA SER A 89 -7.13 9.86 1.67
C SER A 89 -6.63 9.16 0.42
N PHE A 90 -6.86 7.86 0.34
CA PHE A 90 -6.43 6.95 -0.70
C PHE A 90 -7.64 6.29 -1.35
N GLN A 91 -7.61 6.15 -2.67
CA GLN A 91 -8.40 5.18 -3.40
C GLN A 91 -7.43 4.28 -4.17
N ILE A 92 -7.50 2.99 -3.91
CA ILE A 92 -6.55 1.99 -4.40
C ILE A 92 -7.33 0.95 -5.19
N LYS A 93 -6.98 0.78 -6.46
CA LYS A 93 -7.48 -0.30 -7.30
C LYS A 93 -6.36 -1.29 -7.56
N PHE A 94 -6.66 -2.57 -7.36
CA PHE A 94 -5.71 -3.64 -7.60
C PHE A 94 -6.41 -4.91 -8.08
N ALA A 95 -5.72 -5.70 -8.91
CA ALA A 95 -6.18 -7.01 -9.30
C ALA A 95 -5.69 -8.09 -8.33
N THR A 96 -6.59 -9.01 -7.99
CA THR A 96 -6.37 -10.14 -7.08
C THR A 96 -7.22 -11.32 -7.51
N ASN A 97 -6.75 -12.55 -7.26
CA ASN A 97 -7.52 -13.78 -7.44
C ASN A 97 -7.83 -14.48 -6.10
N ALA A 98 -7.57 -13.82 -4.98
CA ALA A 98 -7.83 -14.37 -3.65
C ALA A 98 -9.32 -14.26 -3.33
N ALA A 99 -10.07 -15.33 -3.57
CA ALA A 99 -11.50 -15.38 -3.34
C ALA A 99 -11.84 -15.21 -1.86
N LYS A 100 -12.96 -14.53 -1.60
CA LYS A 100 -13.56 -14.42 -0.28
C LYS A 100 -13.91 -15.81 0.25
N THR A 101 -13.56 -16.08 1.49
CA THR A 101 -13.82 -17.34 2.18
C THR A 101 -14.96 -17.19 3.20
N PRO A 102 -15.58 -18.31 3.64
CA PRO A 102 -16.51 -18.27 4.76
C PRO A 102 -15.88 -17.58 6.00
N PRO A 103 -16.68 -16.86 6.82
CA PRO A 103 -16.15 -16.18 8.00
C PRO A 103 -15.41 -17.12 8.95
N ASN A 104 -14.37 -16.60 9.62
CA ASN A 104 -13.57 -17.30 10.63
C ASN A 104 -12.70 -18.47 10.12
N ILE A 105 -12.33 -18.46 8.85
CA ILE A 105 -11.25 -19.31 8.34
C ILE A 105 -9.93 -18.61 8.61
N ASP A 106 -9.10 -19.26 9.42
CA ASP A 106 -7.74 -18.79 9.68
C ASP A 106 -6.84 -19.00 8.47
N GLY A 107 -5.87 -18.11 8.26
CA GLY A 107 -4.95 -18.15 7.13
C GLY A 107 -5.64 -18.07 5.77
N SER A 108 -6.70 -17.27 5.62
CA SER A 108 -7.36 -17.13 4.31
C SER A 108 -6.50 -16.30 3.34
N PRO A 109 -6.39 -16.70 2.05
CA PRO A 109 -5.51 -16.02 1.10
C PRO A 109 -5.94 -14.59 0.76
N GLY A 110 -7.19 -14.22 1.07
CA GLY A 110 -7.76 -12.90 0.78
C GLY A 110 -7.95 -12.05 2.03
N GLU A 111 -8.59 -12.59 3.06
CA GLU A 111 -8.94 -11.83 4.27
C GLU A 111 -7.82 -11.70 5.29
N ASN A 112 -6.85 -12.64 5.33
CA ASN A 112 -5.66 -12.54 6.17
C ASN A 112 -4.49 -11.80 5.49
N VAL A 113 -4.72 -11.19 4.33
CA VAL A 113 -3.76 -10.27 3.71
C VAL A 113 -4.29 -8.85 3.86
N TYR A 114 -3.72 -8.11 4.80
CA TYR A 114 -4.23 -6.81 5.23
C TYR A 114 -3.62 -5.69 4.39
N LEU A 115 -4.45 -5.02 3.59
CA LEU A 115 -4.04 -3.87 2.81
C LEU A 115 -3.95 -2.64 3.72
N LYS A 116 -2.84 -1.92 3.57
CA LYS A 116 -2.51 -0.70 4.31
C LYS A 116 -2.12 0.40 3.34
N ALA A 117 -2.43 1.64 3.72
CA ALA A 117 -2.04 2.83 3.00
C ALA A 117 -1.56 3.89 3.98
N GLY A 118 -0.63 4.73 3.55
CA GLY A 118 0.00 5.67 4.45
C GLY A 118 0.90 6.69 3.78
N ALA A 119 1.44 7.57 4.60
CA ALA A 119 2.40 8.59 4.21
C ALA A 119 3.38 8.85 5.35
N ALA A 120 4.66 9.06 5.02
CA ALA A 120 5.71 9.32 5.98
C ALA A 120 6.63 10.48 5.54
N PRO A 121 7.23 11.24 6.48
CA PRO A 121 8.18 12.32 6.15
C PRO A 121 9.55 11.78 5.69
N MET A 122 9.79 10.48 5.82
CA MET A 122 11.02 9.79 5.41
C MET A 122 10.73 8.64 4.45
N GLU A 123 11.75 8.23 3.70
CA GLU A 123 11.61 7.13 2.74
C GLU A 123 11.30 5.81 3.47
N PRO A 124 10.23 5.09 3.07
CA PRO A 124 9.96 3.75 3.58
C PRO A 124 11.00 2.76 3.04
N VAL A 125 11.79 2.14 3.92
CA VAL A 125 12.84 1.17 3.58
C VAL A 125 12.87 0.02 4.58
N LYS A 126 13.37 -1.13 4.12
CA LYS A 126 13.73 -2.23 5.03
C LYS A 126 15.07 -1.97 5.70
N VAL A 127 15.18 -2.35 6.96
CA VAL A 127 16.40 -2.25 7.78
C VAL A 127 16.67 -3.60 8.42
N ALA A 128 17.93 -4.06 8.38
CA ALA A 128 18.32 -5.30 9.04
C ALA A 128 18.44 -5.09 10.56
N VAL A 129 17.61 -5.80 11.33
CA VAL A 129 17.58 -5.77 12.80
C VAL A 129 17.55 -7.20 13.30
N ASN A 130 18.58 -7.62 14.04
CA ASN A 130 18.69 -8.96 14.64
C ASN A 130 18.44 -10.12 13.65
N GLY A 131 18.98 -10.01 12.43
CA GLY A 131 18.83 -11.04 11.39
C GLY A 131 17.50 -11.03 10.63
N GLN A 132 16.61 -10.07 10.91
CA GLN A 132 15.34 -9.86 10.19
C GLN A 132 15.39 -8.52 9.45
N TYR A 133 14.88 -8.46 8.22
CA TYR A 133 14.51 -7.19 7.62
C TYR A 133 13.23 -6.69 8.27
N ARG A 134 13.24 -5.46 8.79
CA ARG A 134 12.11 -4.79 9.44
C ARG A 134 11.81 -3.47 8.75
N MET A 135 10.57 -3.00 8.87
CA MET A 135 10.19 -1.70 8.33
C MET A 135 10.76 -0.55 9.17
N ASN A 136 11.24 0.54 8.55
CA ASN A 136 11.74 1.72 9.26
C ASN A 136 10.65 2.72 9.68
N ILE A 137 9.43 2.58 9.16
CA ILE A 137 8.26 3.38 9.53
C ILE A 137 7.31 2.53 10.36
N ASP A 138 6.53 3.19 11.22
CA ASP A 138 5.45 2.53 11.96
C ASP A 138 4.24 2.29 11.04
N LYS A 139 4.13 1.05 10.52
CA LYS A 139 2.99 0.56 9.74
C LYS A 139 1.87 -0.04 10.61
N GLY A 140 2.04 -0.08 11.93
CA GLY A 140 1.24 -0.93 12.82
C GLY A 140 1.49 -2.41 12.58
N ASN A 141 0.53 -3.26 12.93
CA ASN A 141 0.62 -4.71 12.71
C ASN A 141 -0.73 -5.28 12.28
N GLN A 142 -0.75 -5.97 11.13
CA GLN A 142 -1.94 -6.61 10.57
C GLN A 142 -3.16 -5.67 10.54
N LEU A 143 -4.22 -5.95 11.30
CA LEU A 143 -5.43 -5.11 11.37
C LEU A 143 -5.21 -3.76 12.05
N SER A 144 -4.15 -3.59 12.83
CA SER A 144 -3.84 -2.34 13.50
C SER A 144 -3.04 -1.40 12.58
N GLY A 145 -3.52 -0.16 12.48
CA GLY A 145 -2.73 0.95 11.94
C GLY A 145 -1.60 1.35 12.88
N GLY A 146 -0.62 2.05 12.34
CA GLY A 146 0.46 2.71 13.09
C GLY A 146 0.49 4.21 12.77
N GLN A 147 1.51 4.90 13.28
CA GLN A 147 1.67 6.34 13.08
C GLN A 147 1.73 6.75 11.60
N HIS A 148 2.27 5.90 10.72
CA HIS A 148 2.52 6.27 9.31
C HIS A 148 1.60 5.56 8.32
N MET A 149 0.87 4.53 8.74
CA MET A 149 -0.05 3.79 7.86
C MET A 149 -1.31 3.35 8.59
N THR A 150 -2.44 3.41 7.89
CA THR A 150 -3.72 2.90 8.37
C THR A 150 -4.14 1.63 7.63
N PHE A 151 -4.99 0.84 8.26
CA PHE A 151 -5.65 -0.31 7.64
C PHE A 151 -6.74 0.18 6.68
N VAL A 152 -6.76 -0.34 5.44
CA VAL A 152 -7.71 0.07 4.39
C VAL A 152 -8.51 -1.11 3.82
N GLY A 153 -8.58 -2.21 4.57
CA GLY A 153 -9.28 -3.44 4.19
C GLY A 153 -8.33 -4.59 3.83
N ASN A 154 -8.87 -5.66 3.25
CA ASN A 154 -8.10 -6.83 2.82
C ASN A 154 -8.14 -7.01 1.29
N VAL A 155 -7.39 -7.98 0.78
CA VAL A 155 -7.23 -8.21 -0.67
C VAL A 155 -8.25 -9.20 -1.25
N ALA A 156 -9.27 -9.60 -0.48
CA ALA A 156 -10.28 -10.55 -0.95
C ALA A 156 -11.12 -9.96 -2.09
N THR A 157 -11.39 -10.81 -3.08
CA THR A 157 -12.36 -10.57 -4.17
C THR A 157 -13.61 -11.43 -3.95
N PRO A 158 -14.83 -10.93 -4.26
CA PRO A 158 -16.04 -11.76 -4.20
C PRO A 158 -16.10 -12.83 -5.30
N PHE A 159 -15.17 -12.81 -6.26
CA PHE A 159 -15.13 -13.71 -7.41
C PHE A 159 -14.04 -14.76 -7.25
N ASP A 160 -14.35 -16.00 -7.65
CA ASP A 160 -13.41 -17.13 -7.62
C ASP A 160 -12.86 -17.44 -9.02
N GLY A 161 -11.70 -18.09 -9.08
CA GLY A 161 -11.13 -18.70 -10.27
C GLY A 161 -10.36 -17.79 -11.23
N TYR A 162 -10.46 -16.46 -11.08
CA TYR A 162 -9.79 -15.49 -11.96
C TYR A 162 -9.37 -14.22 -11.22
N TYR A 163 -8.40 -13.50 -11.79
CA TYR A 163 -8.05 -12.17 -11.30
C TYR A 163 -9.18 -11.18 -11.55
N ASN A 164 -9.53 -10.39 -10.54
CA ASN A 164 -10.54 -9.34 -10.62
C ASN A 164 -10.01 -8.07 -10.00
N VAL A 165 -10.38 -6.92 -10.57
CA VAL A 165 -10.02 -5.61 -10.02
C VAL A 165 -10.96 -5.30 -8.85
N VAL A 166 -10.35 -4.99 -7.71
CA VAL A 166 -11.00 -4.64 -6.46
C VAL A 166 -10.58 -3.23 -6.08
N GLU A 167 -11.50 -2.47 -5.48
CA GLU A 167 -11.22 -1.13 -4.95
C GLU A 167 -11.28 -1.12 -3.43
N ARG A 168 -10.35 -0.37 -2.82
CA ARG A 168 -10.27 -0.08 -1.39
C ARG A 168 -9.93 1.38 -1.17
N ASN A 169 -10.32 1.91 -0.02
CA ASN A 169 -9.99 3.24 0.44
C ASN A 169 -9.85 3.23 1.96
N ASN A 170 -9.27 4.29 2.53
CA ASN A 170 -9.44 4.56 3.95
C ASN A 170 -10.79 5.24 4.16
N ASP A 171 -11.68 4.61 4.93
CA ASP A 171 -13.02 5.12 5.25
C ASP A 171 -12.99 6.52 5.90
N SER A 172 -11.87 6.86 6.53
CA SER A 172 -11.59 8.18 7.10
C SER A 172 -10.16 8.58 6.80
N SER A 173 -9.92 9.87 6.55
CA SER A 173 -8.56 10.41 6.38
C SER A 173 -7.70 10.08 7.60
N PHE A 174 -6.40 9.94 7.38
CA PHE A 174 -5.42 9.89 8.47
C PHE A 174 -4.44 11.04 8.28
N SER A 175 -3.86 11.51 9.39
CA SER A 175 -2.97 12.66 9.36
C SER A 175 -1.52 12.24 9.10
N ALA A 176 -0.83 13.00 8.25
CA ALA A 176 0.58 12.85 7.97
C ALA A 176 1.28 14.21 7.92
N THR A 177 2.43 14.34 8.58
CA THR A 177 3.20 15.59 8.59
C THR A 177 4.31 15.54 7.55
N THR A 178 4.39 16.56 6.70
CA THR A 178 5.49 16.72 5.74
C THR A 178 6.82 16.96 6.47
N ASN A 179 7.92 16.63 5.81
CA ASN A 179 9.24 16.99 6.33
C ASN A 179 9.55 18.50 6.16
N ALA A 180 10.72 18.94 6.62
CA ALA A 180 11.18 20.32 6.54
C ALA A 180 11.38 20.84 5.09
N HIS A 181 11.29 19.98 4.09
CA HIS A 181 11.37 20.32 2.66
C HIS A 181 10.00 20.30 1.96
N GLY A 182 8.92 20.00 2.69
CA GLY A 182 7.59 19.88 2.08
C GLY A 182 7.42 18.60 1.27
N GLU A 183 8.05 17.51 1.71
CA GLU A 183 7.97 16.20 1.06
C GLU A 183 7.21 15.20 1.94
N LEU A 184 6.54 14.26 1.26
CA LEU A 184 5.98 13.04 1.84
C LEU A 184 6.32 11.84 0.95
N TRP A 185 6.50 10.68 1.56
CA TRP A 185 6.52 9.41 0.88
C TRP A 185 5.18 8.72 1.05
N LEU A 186 4.46 8.55 -0.06
CA LEU A 186 3.27 7.72 -0.14
C LEU A 186 3.68 6.25 -0.09
N ILE A 187 2.91 5.44 0.63
CA ILE A 187 3.10 4.00 0.72
C ILE A 187 1.77 3.26 0.68
N VAL A 188 1.71 2.20 -0.12
CA VAL A 188 0.62 1.22 -0.13
C VAL A 188 1.25 -0.16 -0.03
N GLY A 189 0.76 -1.00 0.86
CA GLY A 189 1.35 -2.32 1.08
C GLY A 189 0.41 -3.31 1.73
N THR A 190 0.82 -4.56 1.78
CA THR A 190 0.08 -5.65 2.42
C THR A 190 0.89 -6.28 3.52
N ASP A 191 0.28 -6.34 4.70
CA ASP A 191 0.78 -7.01 5.89
C ASP A 191 0.14 -8.41 5.94
N SER A 192 0.87 -9.47 5.59
CA SER A 192 0.28 -10.78 5.33
C SER A 192 0.33 -11.68 6.55
N GLY A 193 -0.83 -12.03 7.12
CA GLY A 193 -1.01 -13.15 8.05
C GLY A 193 -1.41 -14.46 7.36
N PHE A 194 -1.25 -14.55 6.04
CA PHE A 194 -1.49 -15.76 5.25
C PHE A 194 -0.17 -16.42 4.88
N GLU A 195 0.05 -17.67 5.30
CA GLU A 195 1.19 -18.48 4.83
C GLU A 195 0.95 -18.99 3.41
N GLY A 196 1.59 -18.34 2.45
CA GLY A 196 1.47 -18.69 1.05
C GLY A 196 1.87 -17.55 0.13
N THR A 197 1.73 -17.79 -1.17
CA THR A 197 2.04 -16.80 -2.20
C THR A 197 0.87 -15.85 -2.38
N THR A 198 1.12 -14.56 -2.19
CA THR A 198 0.23 -13.49 -2.60
C THR A 198 0.81 -12.81 -3.82
N THR A 199 -0.01 -12.55 -4.84
CA THR A 199 0.37 -11.74 -6.00
C THR A 199 -0.74 -10.74 -6.29
N LEU A 200 -0.37 -9.46 -6.35
CA LEU A 200 -1.29 -8.36 -6.63
C LEU A 200 -0.77 -7.54 -7.80
N TYR A 201 -1.68 -6.88 -8.49
CA TYR A 201 -1.36 -5.88 -9.51
C TYR A 201 -2.06 -4.58 -9.16
N TYR A 202 -1.36 -3.57 -8.65
CA TYR A 202 -1.97 -2.25 -8.48
C TYR A 202 -2.22 -1.64 -9.86
N THR A 203 -3.48 -1.31 -10.16
CA THR A 203 -3.90 -0.76 -11.45
C THR A 203 -4.01 0.77 -11.38
N SER A 204 -4.41 1.31 -10.23
CA SER A 204 -4.36 2.75 -9.99
C SER A 204 -4.31 3.08 -8.51
N ILE A 205 -3.65 4.19 -8.17
CA ILE A 205 -3.67 4.79 -6.84
C ILE A 205 -4.01 6.28 -6.99
N THR A 206 -5.05 6.72 -6.30
CA THR A 206 -5.41 8.14 -6.18
C THR A 206 -5.18 8.57 -4.73
N VAL A 207 -4.53 9.72 -4.53
CA VAL A 207 -4.29 10.30 -3.22
C VAL A 207 -4.84 11.72 -3.18
N LEU A 208 -5.59 12.01 -2.14
CA LEU A 208 -6.12 13.32 -1.81
C LEU A 208 -5.41 13.83 -0.56
N LEU A 209 -4.89 15.06 -0.60
CA LEU A 209 -4.32 15.74 0.56
C LEU A 209 -5.02 17.07 0.78
N THR A 210 -5.40 17.32 2.03
CA THR A 210 -5.87 18.62 2.52
C THR A 210 -5.06 19.02 3.74
N ILE A 211 -4.77 20.31 3.91
CA ILE A 211 -4.14 20.78 5.15
C ILE A 211 -5.06 20.46 6.32
N ALA A 212 -4.54 19.83 7.37
CA ALA A 212 -5.29 19.54 8.58
C ALA A 212 -5.65 20.83 9.34
N ASP A 213 -6.77 20.82 10.06
CA ASP A 213 -7.30 21.99 10.79
C ASP A 213 -6.50 22.39 12.04
#